data_AF-A0A6J4KA12-F1
#
_entry.id   AF-A0A6J4KA12-F1
#
_cell.length_a   1.000
_cell.length_b   1.000
_cell.length_c   1.000
_cell.angle_alpha   90.00
_cell.angle_beta   90.00
_cell.angle_gamma   90.00
#
_symmetry.space_group_name_H-M   'P 1'
#
loop_
_entity.id
_entity.type
_entity.pdbx_description
1 polymer ?
#
loop_
_entity_poly.entity_id
_entity_poly.type
_entity_poly.pdbx_seq_one_letter_code
_entity_poly.pdbx_strand_id
1 'polypeptide(L)'
;DLSNIRPGWEERPSVVTCNLIYSDRVGDLSDDEAIAIALREISDFAPEARQARVLHADVHRIPMAIPAPYPGSQRLRPGPATPVQGLFIAGDWLDTQLPCSMESATRAGWLAAEQVLADAGRPQRIAHAPPPAQGLVALLGHRTLH
;
A
#
# COMPACT_ATOMS: atom_id res chain seq x y z
N ASP A 1 -16.93 14.91 -2.55
CA ASP A 1 -18.35 14.66 -2.23
C ASP A 1 -18.78 13.34 -2.85
N LEU A 2 -19.11 12.34 -2.02
CA LEU A 2 -19.52 11.00 -2.44
C LEU A 2 -21.01 10.94 -2.83
N SER A 3 -21.79 12.00 -2.58
CA SER A 3 -23.19 12.13 -2.99
C SER A 3 -23.37 11.92 -4.50
N ASN A 4 -22.38 12.35 -5.29
CA ASN A 4 -22.34 12.18 -6.75
C ASN A 4 -22.22 10.72 -7.23
N ILE A 5 -21.90 9.78 -6.33
CA ILE A 5 -21.71 8.36 -6.66
C ILE A 5 -22.90 7.53 -6.16
N ARG A 6 -23.58 7.95 -5.09
CA ARG A 6 -24.75 7.25 -4.51
C ARG A 6 -25.76 8.27 -3.93
N PRO A 7 -26.95 8.43 -4.56
CA PRO A 7 -27.97 9.39 -4.12
C PRO A 7 -28.44 9.20 -2.67
N GLY A 8 -28.44 7.97 -2.17
CA GLY A 8 -28.78 7.66 -0.77
C GLY A 8 -27.81 8.20 0.28
N TRP A 9 -26.78 8.98 -0.11
CA TRP A 9 -25.87 9.67 0.78
C TRP A 9 -26.28 11.13 1.05
N GLU A 10 -27.26 11.68 0.32
CA GLU A 10 -27.76 13.05 0.56
C GLU A 10 -28.37 13.23 1.95
N GLU A 11 -29.05 12.19 2.46
CA GLU A 11 -29.69 12.21 3.78
C GLU A 11 -28.83 11.56 4.88
N ARG A 12 -27.64 11.04 4.54
CA ARG A 12 -26.78 10.32 5.48
C ARG A 12 -25.66 11.21 6.02
N PRO A 13 -25.21 10.98 7.25
CA PRO A 13 -23.97 11.59 7.72
C PRO A 13 -22.81 11.27 6.78
N SER A 14 -21.98 12.27 6.48
CA SER A 14 -20.75 12.08 5.73
C SER A 14 -19.76 11.19 6.49
N VAL A 15 -19.06 10.32 5.77
CA VAL A 15 -17.94 9.52 6.30
C VAL A 15 -16.65 10.01 5.67
N VAL A 16 -15.66 10.28 6.50
CA VAL A 16 -14.31 10.66 6.06
C VAL A 16 -13.33 9.60 6.52
N THR A 17 -12.56 9.04 5.59
CA THR A 17 -11.44 8.14 5.87
C THR A 17 -10.15 8.86 5.51
N CYS A 18 -9.19 8.89 6.43
CA CYS A 18 -7.88 9.49 6.20
C CYS A 18 -6.79 8.58 6.75
N ASN A 19 -5.59 8.70 6.17
CA ASN A 19 -4.42 7.95 6.62
C ASN A 19 -3.46 8.92 7.31
N LEU A 20 -3.10 8.61 8.55
CA LEU A 20 -2.02 9.31 9.26
C LEU A 20 -0.71 8.56 8.94
N ILE A 21 0.11 9.15 8.07
CA ILE A 21 1.40 8.60 7.65
C ILE A 21 2.51 9.11 8.58
N TYR A 22 3.57 8.33 8.76
CA TYR A 22 4.60 8.53 9.82
C TYR A 22 4.01 8.35 11.21
N SER A 23 3.37 7.19 11.42
CA SER A 23 2.73 6.85 12.68
C SER A 23 3.70 6.79 13.86
N ASP A 24 5.00 6.65 13.62
CA ASP A 24 6.06 6.77 14.64
C ASP A 24 6.02 8.14 15.35
N ARG A 25 5.60 9.20 14.66
CA ARG A 25 5.53 10.56 15.22
C ARG A 25 4.25 10.83 16.02
N VAL A 26 3.26 9.96 15.88
CA VAL A 26 1.93 10.10 16.50
C VAL A 26 1.54 8.87 17.32
N GLY A 27 2.48 7.93 17.52
CA GLY A 27 2.24 6.64 18.15
C GLY A 27 1.74 6.76 19.58
N ASP A 28 2.22 7.78 20.30
CA ASP A 28 1.89 8.05 21.71
C ASP A 28 0.63 8.90 21.89
N LEU A 29 0.05 9.43 20.80
CA LEU A 29 -1.19 10.19 20.90
C LEU A 29 -2.33 9.29 21.32
N SER A 30 -3.21 9.80 22.16
CA SER A 30 -4.54 9.21 22.37
C SER A 30 -5.36 9.26 21.07
N ASP A 31 -6.40 8.45 20.99
CA ASP A 31 -7.29 8.44 19.82
C ASP A 31 -8.01 9.80 19.67
N ASP A 32 -8.40 10.45 20.77
CA ASP A 32 -9.01 11.78 20.75
C ASP A 32 -8.06 12.84 20.18
N GLU A 33 -6.77 12.80 20.52
CA GLU A 33 -5.77 13.70 19.95
C GLU A 33 -5.57 13.46 18.44
N ALA A 34 -5.51 12.20 18.02
CA ALA A 34 -5.40 11.85 16.61
C ALA A 34 -6.63 12.32 15.81
N ILE A 35 -7.83 12.14 16.36
CA ILE A 35 -9.09 12.62 15.78
C ILE A 35 -9.09 14.14 15.67
N ALA A 36 -8.68 14.86 16.73
CA ALA A 36 -8.64 16.32 16.73
C ALA A 36 -7.64 16.87 15.68
N ILE A 37 -6.49 16.22 15.49
CA ILE A 37 -5.51 16.57 14.45
C ILE A 37 -6.12 16.36 13.06
N ALA A 38 -6.71 15.19 12.81
CA ALA A 38 -7.33 14.89 11.52
C ALA A 38 -8.44 15.89 11.17
N LEU A 39 -9.33 16.22 12.13
CA LEU A 39 -10.39 17.21 11.95
C LEU A 39 -9.85 18.61 11.65
N ARG A 40 -8.76 19.02 12.31
CA ARG A 40 -8.11 20.30 12.04
C ARG A 40 -7.58 20.36 10.60
N GLU A 41 -6.86 19.34 10.16
CA GLU A 41 -6.34 19.28 8.79
C GLU A 41 -7.45 19.22 7.75
N ILE A 42 -8.49 18.41 7.98
CA ILE A 42 -9.68 18.38 7.11
C ILE A 42 -10.31 19.78 7.02
N SER A 43 -10.40 20.48 8.15
CA SER A 43 -10.97 21.83 8.24
C SER A 43 -10.16 22.92 7.53
N ASP A 44 -8.91 22.65 7.17
CA ASP A 44 -8.09 23.56 6.37
C ASP A 44 -8.45 23.47 4.87
N PHE A 45 -9.04 22.36 4.43
CA PHE A 45 -9.50 22.15 3.04
C PHE A 45 -11.02 22.14 2.88
N ALA A 46 -11.76 21.83 3.94
CA ALA A 46 -13.22 21.80 4.01
C ALA A 46 -13.69 22.56 5.28
N PRO A 47 -13.80 23.91 5.23
CA PRO A 47 -14.10 24.73 6.40
C PRO A 47 -15.40 24.37 7.13
N GLU A 48 -16.38 23.80 6.43
CA GLU A 48 -17.65 23.32 6.98
C GLU A 48 -17.44 22.20 8.01
N ALA A 49 -16.34 21.44 7.90
CA ALA A 49 -15.97 20.42 8.87
C ALA A 49 -15.73 20.99 10.28
N ARG A 50 -15.40 22.29 10.42
CA ARG A 50 -15.26 22.95 11.74
C ARG A 50 -16.57 22.99 12.52
N GLN A 51 -17.70 22.97 11.81
CA GLN A 51 -19.04 23.03 12.40
C GLN A 51 -19.70 21.65 12.47
N ALA A 52 -19.06 20.63 11.89
CA ALA A 52 -19.59 19.28 11.88
C ALA A 52 -19.49 18.62 13.26
N ARG A 53 -20.51 17.85 13.63
CA ARG A 53 -20.48 17.00 14.82
C ARG A 53 -19.97 15.62 14.46
N VAL A 54 -18.87 15.19 15.08
CA VAL A 54 -18.42 13.79 15.01
C VAL A 54 -19.45 12.91 15.70
N LEU A 55 -20.13 12.05 14.94
CA LEU A 55 -21.12 11.12 15.48
C LEU A 55 -20.45 9.84 16.00
N HIS A 56 -19.38 9.42 15.35
CA HIS A 56 -18.58 8.26 15.68
C HIS A 56 -17.20 8.41 15.05
N ALA A 57 -16.19 7.86 15.71
CA ALA A 57 -14.83 7.79 15.20
C ALA A 57 -14.17 6.49 15.69
N ASP A 58 -13.27 5.96 14.89
CA ASP A 58 -12.49 4.77 15.20
C ASP A 58 -11.08 4.97 14.63
N VAL A 59 -10.05 4.64 15.42
CA VAL A 59 -8.64 4.87 15.08
C VAL A 59 -7.94 3.52 14.94
N HIS A 60 -7.64 3.15 13.70
CA HIS A 60 -7.00 1.87 13.40
C HIS A 60 -5.49 2.02 13.38
N ARG A 61 -4.82 1.50 14.42
CA ARG A 61 -3.36 1.54 14.56
C ARG A 61 -2.76 0.25 14.04
N ILE A 62 -2.13 0.32 12.86
CA ILE A 62 -1.49 -0.83 12.23
C ILE A 62 0.03 -0.60 12.22
N PRO A 63 0.74 -0.99 13.30
CA PRO A 63 2.20 -0.92 13.30
C PRO A 63 2.76 -1.82 12.20
N MET A 64 3.86 -1.39 11.56
CA MET A 64 4.53 -2.15 10.49
C MET A 64 3.63 -2.48 9.27
N ALA A 65 2.60 -1.67 9.00
CA ALA A 65 1.65 -1.92 7.91
C ALA A 65 2.30 -1.99 6.52
N ILE A 66 3.18 -1.03 6.20
CA ILE A 66 3.90 -0.96 4.92
C ILE A 66 5.37 -0.66 5.23
N PRO A 67 6.34 -1.41 4.67
CA PRO A 67 7.75 -1.11 4.85
C PRO A 67 8.07 0.33 4.42
N ALA A 68 8.82 1.06 5.24
CA ALA A 68 9.31 2.38 4.88
C ALA A 68 10.50 2.25 3.90
N PRO A 69 10.37 2.69 2.63
CA PRO A 69 11.45 2.56 1.66
C PRO A 69 12.53 3.61 1.92
N TYR A 70 13.74 3.15 2.22
CA TYR A 70 14.95 3.97 2.26
C TYR A 70 15.82 3.72 1.01
N PRO A 71 16.72 4.64 0.63
CA PRO A 71 17.69 4.38 -0.43
C PRO A 71 18.42 3.05 -0.20
N GLY A 72 18.41 2.17 -1.22
CA GLY A 72 19.01 0.84 -1.16
C GLY A 72 18.08 -0.29 -0.68
N SER A 73 16.91 0.02 -0.12
CA SER A 73 15.94 -1.00 0.35
C SER A 73 15.49 -1.98 -0.73
N GLN A 74 15.39 -1.53 -1.99
CA GLN A 74 15.02 -2.40 -3.12
C GLN A 74 15.95 -3.62 -3.26
N ARG A 75 17.24 -3.47 -2.96
CA ARG A 75 18.24 -4.55 -3.05
C ARG A 75 18.04 -5.65 -1.99
N LEU A 76 17.26 -5.36 -0.96
CA LEU A 76 16.98 -6.30 0.14
C LEU A 76 15.71 -7.11 -0.09
N ARG A 77 14.91 -6.77 -1.11
CA ARG A 77 13.66 -7.48 -1.43
C ARG A 77 14.02 -8.81 -2.10
N PRO A 78 13.65 -9.96 -1.51
CA PRO A 78 13.96 -11.25 -2.12
C PRO A 78 12.90 -11.63 -3.16
N GLY A 79 13.22 -12.67 -3.96
CA GLY A 79 12.22 -13.34 -4.78
C GLY A 79 11.32 -14.28 -3.97
N PRO A 80 10.36 -14.95 -4.63
CA PRO A 80 9.41 -15.87 -4.00
C PRO A 80 10.03 -17.22 -3.55
N ALA A 81 11.19 -17.60 -4.08
CA ALA A 81 11.86 -18.84 -3.72
C ALA A 81 12.64 -18.69 -2.42
N THR A 82 12.53 -19.70 -1.54
CA THR A 82 13.29 -19.77 -0.29
C THR A 82 14.39 -20.83 -0.36
N PRO A 83 15.38 -20.81 0.56
CA PRO A 83 16.35 -21.90 0.68
C PRO A 83 15.75 -23.25 1.09
N VAL A 84 14.50 -23.27 1.58
CA VAL A 84 13.81 -24.49 2.01
C VAL A 84 13.03 -25.06 0.83
N GLN A 85 13.36 -26.29 0.42
CA GLN A 85 12.71 -26.96 -0.69
C GLN A 85 11.20 -27.08 -0.45
N GLY A 86 10.40 -26.75 -1.47
CA GLY A 86 8.94 -26.79 -1.40
C GLY A 86 8.30 -25.63 -0.61
N LEU A 87 9.10 -24.71 -0.06
CA LEU A 87 8.60 -23.51 0.62
C LEU A 87 8.81 -22.26 -0.24
N PHE A 88 7.71 -21.61 -0.55
CA PHE A 88 7.67 -20.35 -1.31
C PHE A 88 6.92 -19.30 -0.52
N ILE A 89 7.26 -18.03 -0.76
CA ILE A 89 6.67 -16.89 -0.07
C ILE A 89 6.03 -15.93 -1.07
N ALA A 90 5.01 -15.22 -0.60
CA ALA A 90 4.33 -14.16 -1.33
C ALA A 90 4.08 -12.97 -0.39
N GLY A 91 4.20 -11.77 -0.91
CA GLY A 91 4.01 -10.53 -0.17
C GLY A 91 4.41 -9.34 -1.03
N ASP A 92 3.81 -8.19 -0.77
CA ASP A 92 4.10 -6.94 -1.50
C ASP A 92 5.55 -6.46 -1.33
N TRP A 93 6.20 -6.88 -0.25
CA TRP A 93 7.59 -6.62 0.09
C TRP A 93 8.60 -7.44 -0.73
N LEU A 94 8.18 -8.47 -1.46
CA LEU A 94 9.04 -9.23 -2.38
C LEU A 94 9.46 -8.39 -3.58
N ASP A 95 10.52 -8.78 -4.28
CA ASP A 95 10.96 -8.12 -5.51
C ASP A 95 10.01 -8.45 -6.69
N THR A 96 8.91 -7.70 -6.73
CA THR A 96 7.90 -7.80 -7.77
C THR A 96 8.07 -6.76 -8.87
N GLN A 97 9.15 -5.96 -8.83
CA GLN A 97 9.35 -4.78 -9.68
C GLN A 97 8.23 -3.71 -9.55
N LEU A 98 7.35 -3.83 -8.56
CA LEU A 98 6.33 -2.84 -8.19
C LEU A 98 6.63 -2.31 -6.78
N PRO A 99 6.17 -1.08 -6.42
CA PRO A 99 6.18 -0.62 -5.03
C PRO A 99 5.42 -1.56 -4.09
N CYS A 100 5.62 -1.48 -2.77
CA CYS A 100 4.79 -2.20 -1.81
C CYS A 100 3.33 -1.72 -1.93
N SER A 101 2.49 -2.50 -2.61
CA SER A 101 1.12 -2.15 -3.00
C SER A 101 0.27 -3.42 -3.17
N MET A 102 -1.03 -3.25 -3.36
CA MET A 102 -1.95 -4.36 -3.66
C MET A 102 -1.61 -5.08 -4.97
N GLU A 103 -1.17 -4.34 -5.98
CA GLU A 103 -0.69 -4.88 -7.26
C GLU A 103 0.57 -5.71 -7.06
N SER A 104 1.49 -5.25 -6.21
CA SER A 104 2.68 -6.03 -5.82
C SER A 104 2.30 -7.30 -5.07
N ALA A 105 1.42 -7.23 -4.06
CA ALA A 105 0.94 -8.41 -3.34
C ALA A 105 0.32 -9.44 -4.29
N THR A 106 -0.51 -8.97 -5.22
CA THR A 106 -1.14 -9.82 -6.24
C THR A 106 -0.08 -10.46 -7.12
N ARG A 107 0.83 -9.67 -7.68
CA ARG A 107 1.92 -10.16 -8.54
C ARG A 107 2.84 -11.14 -7.82
N ALA A 108 3.15 -10.90 -6.55
CA ALA A 108 3.92 -11.81 -5.71
C ALA A 108 3.24 -13.17 -5.58
N GLY A 109 1.91 -13.20 -5.41
CA GLY A 109 1.14 -14.44 -5.41
C GLY A 109 1.27 -15.22 -6.71
N TRP A 110 1.17 -14.54 -7.86
CA TRP A 110 1.41 -15.17 -9.17
C TRP A 110 2.83 -15.71 -9.31
N LEU A 111 3.84 -14.94 -8.92
CA LEU A 111 5.23 -15.37 -8.95
C LEU A 111 5.50 -16.59 -8.06
N ALA A 112 4.92 -16.63 -6.86
CA ALA A 112 5.02 -17.79 -5.98
C ALA A 112 4.33 -19.02 -6.60
N ALA A 113 3.17 -18.85 -7.23
CA ALA A 113 2.48 -19.92 -7.95
C ALA A 113 3.30 -20.46 -9.14
N GLU A 114 4.01 -19.60 -9.87
CA GLU A 114 4.96 -20.04 -10.92
C GLU A 114 6.07 -20.92 -10.35
N GLN A 115 6.61 -20.59 -9.17
CA GLN A 115 7.63 -21.42 -8.51
C GLN A 115 7.08 -22.77 -8.06
N VAL A 116 5.88 -22.79 -7.47
CA VAL A 116 5.19 -24.03 -7.09
C VAL A 116 4.96 -24.93 -8.31
N LEU A 117 4.51 -24.35 -9.42
CA LEU A 117 4.27 -25.09 -10.66
C LEU A 117 5.57 -25.61 -11.28
N ALA A 118 6.65 -24.83 -11.22
CA ALA A 118 7.96 -25.26 -11.69
C ALA A 118 8.51 -26.42 -10.83
N ASP A 119 8.40 -26.34 -9.51
CA ASP A 119 8.81 -27.40 -8.57
C ASP A 119 8.01 -28.70 -8.77
N ALA A 120 6.72 -28.57 -9.11
CA ALA A 120 5.87 -29.70 -9.50
C ALA A 120 6.12 -30.23 -10.93
N GLY A 121 7.15 -29.76 -11.63
CA GLY A 121 7.50 -30.19 -12.98
C GLY A 121 6.55 -29.70 -14.09
N ARG A 122 5.76 -28.65 -13.82
CA ARG A 122 4.75 -28.09 -14.73
C ARG A 122 4.91 -26.57 -14.89
N PRO A 123 6.08 -26.07 -15.31
CA PRO A 123 6.35 -24.63 -15.33
C PRO A 123 5.34 -23.88 -16.21
N GLN A 124 4.78 -22.80 -15.67
CA GLN A 124 3.91 -21.87 -16.40
C GLN A 124 4.35 -20.45 -16.14
N ARG A 125 4.03 -19.54 -17.07
CA ARG A 125 4.17 -18.09 -16.89
C ARG A 125 2.79 -17.46 -16.84
N ILE A 126 2.39 -17.04 -15.65
CA ILE A 126 1.07 -16.53 -15.29
C ILE A 126 1.15 -15.17 -14.59
N ALA A 127 2.32 -14.76 -14.08
CA ALA A 127 2.55 -13.44 -13.53
C ALA A 127 2.63 -12.41 -14.67
N HIS A 128 1.71 -11.46 -14.65
CA HIS A 128 1.76 -10.34 -15.58
C HIS A 128 3.01 -9.47 -15.31
N ALA A 129 3.72 -9.13 -16.39
CA ALA A 129 4.84 -8.21 -16.30
C ALA A 129 4.32 -6.81 -15.92
N PRO A 130 5.03 -6.08 -15.03
CA PRO A 130 4.72 -4.68 -14.82
C PRO A 130 4.91 -3.90 -16.13
N PRO A 131 4.19 -2.78 -16.31
CA PRO A 131 4.39 -1.94 -17.49
C PRO A 131 5.86 -1.50 -17.57
N PRO A 132 6.43 -1.42 -18.79
CA PRO A 132 7.80 -0.96 -18.94
C PRO A 132 7.93 0.48 -18.43
N ALA A 133 9.08 0.80 -17.84
CA ALA A 133 9.40 2.18 -17.50
C ALA A 133 9.32 3.07 -18.74
N GLN A 134 8.87 4.32 -18.57
CA GLN A 134 8.74 5.30 -19.65
C GLN A 134 9.46 6.61 -19.30
N GLY A 135 9.76 7.41 -20.33
CA GLY A 135 10.35 8.74 -20.17
C GLY A 135 11.76 8.72 -19.55
N LEU A 136 12.04 9.69 -18.67
CA LEU A 136 13.36 9.84 -18.03
C LEU A 136 13.76 8.59 -17.22
N VAL A 137 12.80 7.90 -16.60
CA VAL A 137 13.08 6.68 -15.83
C VAL A 137 13.59 5.56 -16.74
N ALA A 138 13.02 5.42 -17.95
CA ALA A 138 13.51 4.47 -18.94
C ALA A 138 14.93 4.79 -19.40
N LEU A 139 15.23 6.06 -19.68
CA LEU A 139 16.55 6.52 -20.11
C LEU A 139 17.64 6.28 -19.06
N LEU A 140 17.30 6.44 -17.78
CA LEU A 140 18.21 6.18 -16.66
C LEU A 140 18.35 4.68 -16.35
N GLY A 141 17.29 3.89 -16.55
CA GLY A 141 17.31 2.44 -16.36
C GLY A 141 18.28 1.71 -17.30
N HIS A 142 18.59 2.27 -18.46
CA HIS A 142 19.59 1.73 -19.39
C HIS A 142 21.05 2.02 -19.00
N ARG A 143 21.29 2.84 -17.96
CA ARG A 143 22.63 3.37 -17.65
C ARG A 143 23.27 2.87 -16.35
N THR A 144 22.65 1.94 -15.64
CA THR A 144 23.24 1.38 -14.42
C THR A 144 22.89 -0.10 -14.27
N LEU A 145 23.89 -0.96 -14.43
CA LEU A 145 24.27 -2.11 -13.58
C LEU A 145 25.51 -2.77 -14.25
N HIS A 146 26.68 -2.14 -14.08
CA HIS A 146 28.01 -2.76 -14.23
C HIS A 146 28.71 -2.70 -12.87
#